data_AF-A0A1H5T007-F1
#
_entry.id   AF-A0A1H5T007-F1
#
_cell.length_a   1.000
_cell.length_b   1.000
_cell.length_c   1.000
_cell.angle_alpha   90.00
_cell.angle_beta   90.00
_cell.angle_gamma   90.00
#
_symmetry.space_group_name_H-M   'P 1'
#
loop_
_entity.id
_entity.type
_entity.pdbx_description
1 polymer ?
#
loop_
_entity_poly.entity_id
_entity_poly.type
_entity_poly.pdbx_seq_one_letter_code
_entity_poly.pdbx_strand_id
1 'polypeptide(L)' 'MAHPRIASFWNGAPLSFLEKLCLKSFVDVGHPIRLYTYEDHLEVPEGVELACARDILPEKTLKESFSPSR' A
#
# COMPACT_ATOMS: atom_id res chain seq x y z
N MET A 1 -16.74 -18.63 2.29
CA MET A 1 -17.11 -17.20 2.15
C MET A 1 -15.84 -16.46 1.78
N ALA A 2 -15.85 -15.57 0.79
CA ALA A 2 -14.65 -14.82 0.43
C ALA A 2 -14.37 -13.76 1.51
N HIS A 3 -13.13 -13.68 1.98
CA HIS A 3 -12.71 -12.65 2.91
C HIS A 3 -12.77 -11.26 2.25
N PRO A 4 -13.11 -10.20 3.00
CA PRO A 4 -13.15 -8.85 2.45
C PRO A 4 -11.77 -8.40 1.97
N ARG A 5 -11.73 -7.57 0.92
CA ARG A 5 -10.50 -6.97 0.41
C ARG A 5 -9.93 -5.96 1.41
N ILE A 6 -8.62 -6.03 1.63
CA ILE A 6 -7.86 -5.06 2.41
C ILE A 6 -7.19 -4.07 1.47
N ALA A 7 -7.30 -2.79 1.78
CA ALA A 7 -6.63 -1.71 1.06
C ALA A 7 -5.61 -1.05 2.00
N SER A 8 -4.36 -0.98 1.55
CA SER A 8 -3.27 -0.31 2.26
C SER A 8 -2.63 0.72 1.35
N PHE A 9 -2.02 1.75 1.93
CA PHE A 9 -1.27 2.77 1.19
C PHE A 9 0.17 2.82 1.71
N TRP A 10 1.13 2.93 0.79
CA TRP A 10 2.54 3.09 1.13
C TRP A 10 3.23 4.05 0.16
N ASN A 11 4.01 4.97 0.72
CA ASN A 11 4.80 5.93 -0.04
C ASN A 11 6.11 6.23 0.70
N GLY A 12 7.21 6.34 -0.04
CA GLY A 12 8.52 6.65 0.52
C GLY A 12 9.52 5.49 0.39
N ALA A 13 10.20 5.16 1.48
CA ALA A 13 11.26 4.16 1.49
C ALA A 13 10.76 2.75 1.09
N PRO A 14 11.64 1.86 0.62
CA PRO A 14 11.29 0.47 0.37
C PRO A 14 10.67 -0.21 1.60
N LEU A 15 9.76 -1.17 1.37
CA LEU A 15 9.16 -1.94 2.45
C LEU A 15 10.23 -2.72 3.22
N SER A 16 10.32 -2.45 4.52
CA SER A 16 11.09 -3.21 5.48
C SER A 16 10.49 -4.60 5.71
N PHE A 17 11.23 -5.43 6.44
CA PHE A 17 10.77 -6.77 6.83
C PHE A 17 9.40 -6.74 7.51
N LEU A 18 9.16 -5.77 8.40
CA LEU A 18 7.92 -5.71 9.17
C LEU A 18 6.71 -5.37 8.28
N GLU A 19 6.85 -4.41 7.36
CA GLU A 19 5.75 -4.10 6.43
C GLU A 19 5.46 -5.27 5.51
N LYS A 20 6.51 -5.93 4.98
CA LYS A 20 6.36 -7.15 4.16
C LYS A 20 5.64 -8.26 4.95
N LEU A 21 6.02 -8.49 6.21
CA LEU A 21 5.39 -9.48 7.09
C LEU A 21 3.91 -9.15 7.36
N CYS A 22 3.59 -7.88 7.60
CA CYS A 22 2.22 -7.43 7.81
C CYS A 22 1.35 -7.71 6.58
N LEU A 23 1.79 -7.32 5.39
CA LEU A 23 1.06 -7.59 4.14
C LEU A 23 0.86 -9.08 3.91
N LYS A 24 1.93 -9.88 4.12
CA LYS A 24 1.89 -11.33 3.96
C LYS A 24 0.90 -12.01 4.90
N SER A 25 0.75 -11.52 6.13
CA SER A 25 -0.19 -12.09 7.10
C SER A 25 -1.65 -12.06 6.62
N PHE A 26 -2.05 -11.01 5.89
CA PHE A 26 -3.39 -10.93 5.30
C PHE A 26 -3.58 -11.95 4.18
N VAL A 27 -2.57 -12.09 3.30
CA VAL A 27 -2.57 -13.09 2.23
C VAL A 27 -2.71 -14.50 2.82
N ASP A 28 -1.99 -14.80 3.90
CA ASP A 28 -2.01 -16.12 4.54
C ASP A 28 -3.35 -16.48 5.18
N VAL A 29 -4.10 -15.48 5.65
CA VAL A 29 -5.47 -15.67 6.16
C VAL A 29 -6.50 -15.68 5.01
N GLY A 30 -6.06 -15.52 3.76
CA GLY A 30 -6.92 -15.59 2.57
C GLY A 30 -7.61 -14.28 2.24
N HIS A 31 -7.16 -13.15 2.79
CA HIS A 31 -7.65 -11.83 2.38
C HIS A 31 -6.97 -11.37 1.09
N PRO A 32 -7.74 -10.96 0.07
CA PRO A 32 -7.18 -10.20 -1.04
C PRO A 32 -6.65 -8.87 -0.52
N ILE A 33 -5.39 -8.55 -0.78
CA ILE A 33 -4.78 -7.28 -0.35
C ILE A 33 -4.28 -6.49 -1.54
N ARG A 34 -4.61 -5.20 -1.54
CA ARG A 34 -4.15 -4.24 -2.54
C ARG A 34 -3.35 -3.14 -1.86
N LEU A 35 -2.11 -2.98 -2.29
CA LEU A 35 -1.21 -1.92 -1.84
C LEU A 35 -1.17 -0.80 -2.88
N TYR A 36 -1.66 0.38 -2.48
CA TYR A 36 -1.59 1.58 -3.28
C TYR A 36 -0.26 2.30 -3.02
N THR A 37 0.46 2.61 -4.09
CA THR A 37 1.70 3.38 -4.02
C THR A 37 1.87 4.27 -5.25
N TYR A 38 2.69 5.31 -5.13
CA TYR A 38 3.10 6.11 -6.28
C TYR A 38 4.31 5.51 -7.02
N GLU A 39 4.96 4.52 -6.41
CA GLU A 39 6.17 3.85 -6.90
C GLU A 39 5.82 2.62 -7.75
N ASP A 40 6.17 2.64 -9.04
CA ASP A 40 5.74 1.59 -9.98
C ASP A 40 6.51 0.26 -9.81
N HIS A 41 7.59 0.25 -9.02
CA HIS A 41 8.50 -0.90 -8.86
C HIS A 41 8.71 -1.33 -7.40
N LEU A 42 7.75 -1.03 -6.52
CA LEU A 42 7.85 -1.43 -5.12
C LEU A 42 7.81 -2.96 -4.98
N GLU A 43 8.84 -3.54 -4.35
CA GLU A 43 8.92 -4.97 -4.11
C GLU A 43 7.95 -5.38 -2.99
N VAL A 44 6.94 -6.18 -3.34
CA VAL A 44 5.90 -6.67 -2.41
C VAL A 44 5.92 -8.19 -2.29
N PRO A 45 5.44 -8.75 -1.16
CA PRO A 45 5.24 -10.19 -1.02
C PRO A 45 4.30 -10.76 -2.08
N GLU A 46 4.49 -12.04 -2.41
CA GLU A 46 3.58 -12.77 -3.29
C GLU A 46 2.14 -12.74 -2.77
N GLY A 47 1.18 -12.55 -3.68
CA GLY A 47 -0.24 -12.43 -3.36
C GLY A 47 -0.70 -11.01 -3.02
N VAL A 48 0.23 -10.05 -2.86
CA VAL A 48 -0.11 -8.63 -2.74
C VAL A 48 -0.27 -8.01 -4.12
N GLU A 49 -1.41 -7.36 -4.36
CA GLU A 49 -1.64 -6.64 -5.60
C GLU A 49 -1.15 -5.19 -5.47
N LEU A 50 -0.22 -4.78 -6.34
CA LEU A 50 0.23 -3.39 -6.40
C LEU A 50 -0.71 -2.55 -7.28
N ALA A 51 -1.08 -1.36 -6.82
CA ALA A 51 -1.94 -0.44 -7.56
C ALA A 51 -1.44 1.00 -7.47
N CYS A 52 -1.76 1.81 -8.48
CA CYS A 52 -1.35 3.21 -8.50
C CYS A 52 -2.16 4.02 -7.47
N ALA A 53 -1.48 4.69 -6.55
CA ALA A 53 -2.13 5.55 -5.56
C ALA A 53 -2.80 6.77 -6.22
N ARG A 54 -2.36 7.19 -7.42
CA ARG A 54 -2.97 8.31 -8.17
C ARG A 54 -4.44 8.08 -8.51
N ASP A 55 -4.89 6.82 -8.51
CA ASP A 55 -6.29 6.45 -8.77
C ASP A 55 -7.23 6.82 -7.62
N ILE A 56 -6.70 6.91 -6.39
CA ILE A 56 -7.48 7.16 -5.18
C ILE A 56 -7.12 8.48 -4.51
N LEU A 57 -5.88 8.95 -4.68
CA LEU A 57 -5.37 10.18 -4.11
C LEU A 57 -4.39 10.83 -5.09
N PRO A 58 -4.72 12.00 -5.67
CA PRO A 58 -3.76 12.74 -6.47
C PRO A 58 -2.58 13.23 -5.61
N GLU A 59 -1.35 13.05 -6.10
CA GLU A 59 -0.12 13.34 -5.35
C GLU A 59 -0.03 14.81 -4.88
N LYS A 60 -0.64 15.74 -5.62
CA LYS A 60 -0.73 17.16 -5.25
C LYS A 60 -1.40 17.36 -3.88
N THR A 61 -2.48 16.61 -3.62
CA THR A 61 -3.23 16.67 -2.36
C THR A 61 -2.43 16.11 -1.19
N LEU A 62 -1.56 15.12 -1.44
CA LEU A 62 -0.64 14.58 -0.42
C LEU A 62 0.35 15.66 0.04
N LYS A 63 1.00 16.38 -0.88
CA LYS A 63 2.00 17.43 -0.56
C LYS A 63 1.41 18.59 0.24
N GLU A 64 0.14 18.91 0.00
CA GLU A 64 -0.60 19.94 0.75
C GLU A 64 -0.92 19.48 2.19
N SER A 65 -1.22 18.19 2.37
CA SER A 65 -1.61 17.62 3.68
C SER A 65 -0.43 17.37 4.62
N PHE A 66 0.75 17.06 4.07
CA PHE A 66 2.00 16.89 4.84
C PHE A 66 2.89 18.13 4.83
N SER A 67 2.39 19.28 4.36
CA SER A 67 3.07 20.54 4.62
C SER A 67 3.10 20.72 6.14
N PRO A 68 4.28 20.78 6.79
CA PRO A 68 4.34 21.18 8.18
C PRO A 68 3.67 22.56 8.23
N SER A 69 2.63 22.68 9.04
CA SER A 69 2.04 23.96 9.38
C SER A 69 3.18 24.93 9.71
N ARG A 70 3.25 26.05 8.97
CA ARG A 70 4.04 27.20 9.40
C ARG A 70 3.62 27.62 10.80
#